data_AF-A0A9X0SPT4-F1
#
_entry.id   AF-A0A9X0SPT4-F1
#
_cell.length_a   1.000
_cell.length_b   1.000
_cell.length_c   1.000
_cell.angle_alpha   90.00
_cell.angle_beta   90.00
_cell.angle_gamma   90.00
#
_symmetry.space_group_name_H-M   'P 1'
#
loop_
_entity.id
_entity.type
_entity.pdbx_description
1 polymer ?
#
loop_
_entity_poly.entity_id
_entity_poly.type
_entity_poly.pdbx_seq_one_letter_code
_entity_poly.pdbx_strand_id
1 'polypeptide(L)'
;MKVGVNMSGLICLHVKGDEYAAMYFEERYEEQEFYERMKKDGVESKQLNIEGLYVEVTIKRFGAVDDKFLDFIRGSFIDYDEAKTEKFFIVYDK
;
A
#
# COMPACT_ATOMS: atom_id res chain seq x y z
N MET A 1 -33.64 -10.19 12.17
CA MET A 1 -32.19 -10.02 12.43
C MET A 1 -31.44 -10.38 11.16
N LYS A 2 -30.78 -9.42 10.51
CA LYS A 2 -29.82 -9.73 9.42
C LYS A 2 -28.43 -9.58 10.01
N VAL A 3 -27.71 -10.69 10.00
CA VAL A 3 -26.33 -10.84 10.44
C VAL A 3 -25.48 -9.82 9.68
N GLY A 4 -24.74 -9.00 10.42
CA GLY A 4 -23.85 -7.99 9.87
C GLY A 4 -22.78 -8.65 8.99
N VAL A 5 -22.65 -8.18 7.76
CA VAL A 5 -21.53 -8.54 6.90
C VAL A 5 -20.32 -7.79 7.45
N ASN A 6 -19.47 -8.49 8.19
CA ASN A 6 -18.16 -7.97 8.56
C ASN A 6 -17.30 -8.02 7.28
N MET A 7 -17.41 -7.01 6.42
CA MET A 7 -16.51 -6.87 5.29
C MET A 7 -15.21 -6.28 5.84
N SER A 8 -14.23 -7.13 6.12
CA SER A 8 -12.85 -6.67 6.30
C SER A 8 -12.43 -6.04 4.97
N GLY A 9 -12.57 -4.72 4.86
CA GLY A 9 -12.17 -3.97 3.68
C GLY A 9 -10.66 -4.14 3.45
N LEU A 10 -10.24 -3.96 2.20
CA LEU A 10 -8.82 -3.98 1.87
C LEU A 10 -8.18 -2.66 2.29
N ILE A 11 -7.05 -2.74 2.98
CA ILE A 11 -6.19 -1.59 3.27
C ILE A 11 -4.87 -1.81 2.56
N CYS A 12 -4.38 -0.78 1.88
CA CYS A 12 -3.04 -0.82 1.32
C CYS A 12 -2.29 0.48 1.52
N LEU A 13 -0.96 0.36 1.59
CA LEU A 13 -0.05 1.46 1.36
C LEU A 13 0.17 1.57 -0.15
N HIS A 14 -0.28 2.67 -0.72
CA HIS A 14 0.06 3.09 -2.07
C HIS A 14 1.36 3.89 -2.00
N VAL A 15 2.43 3.32 -2.55
CA VAL A 15 3.75 3.92 -2.59
C VAL A 15 4.07 4.28 -4.02
N LYS A 16 4.48 5.54 -4.26
CA LYS A 16 4.89 6.05 -5.57
C LYS A 16 5.93 7.15 -5.40
N GLY A 17 6.56 7.58 -6.49
CA GLY A 17 7.50 8.69 -6.44
C GLY A 17 8.43 8.72 -7.64
N ASP A 18 9.69 9.05 -7.39
CA ASP A 18 10.75 8.97 -8.38
C ASP A 18 10.99 7.52 -8.84
N GLU A 19 11.79 7.34 -9.90
CA GLU A 19 12.16 6.01 -10.39
C GLU A 19 12.70 5.13 -9.25
N TYR A 20 12.19 3.89 -9.14
CA TYR A 20 12.50 2.95 -8.05
C TYR A 20 11.96 3.30 -6.66
N ALA A 21 11.14 4.34 -6.49
CA ALA A 21 10.62 4.76 -5.19
C ALA A 21 9.98 3.61 -4.37
N ALA A 22 9.15 2.78 -4.99
CA ALA A 22 8.49 1.66 -4.31
C ALA A 22 9.48 0.55 -3.91
N MET A 23 10.49 0.27 -4.76
CA MET A 23 11.56 -0.69 -4.46
C MET A 23 12.39 -0.24 -3.26
N TYR A 24 12.83 1.02 -3.25
CA TYR A 24 13.60 1.59 -2.12
C TYR A 24 12.79 1.67 -0.82
N PHE A 25 11.48 1.87 -0.91
CA PHE A 25 10.60 1.77 0.25
C PHE A 25 10.59 0.35 0.83
N GLU A 26 10.37 -0.66 -0.02
CA GLU A 26 10.31 -2.08 0.35
C GLU A 26 11.63 -2.59 0.97
N GLU A 27 12.77 -2.11 0.49
CA GLU A 27 14.08 -2.45 1.05
C GLU A 27 14.32 -1.86 2.45
N ARG A 28 13.63 -0.77 2.80
CA ARG A 28 13.94 0.03 3.99
C ARG A 28 12.90 -0.03 5.09
N TYR A 29 11.67 -0.38 4.75
CA TYR A 29 10.54 -0.41 5.68
C TYR A 29 9.75 -1.70 5.52
N GLU A 30 9.35 -2.28 6.66
CA GLU A 30 8.28 -3.26 6.69
C GLU A 30 6.94 -2.53 6.64
N GLU A 31 6.09 -2.91 5.68
CA GLU A 31 4.87 -2.18 5.32
C GLU A 31 3.84 -2.14 6.44
N GLN A 32 3.69 -3.22 7.21
CA GLN A 32 2.71 -3.31 8.28
C GLN A 32 3.11 -2.41 9.45
N GLU A 33 4.38 -2.42 9.85
CA GLU A 33 4.92 -1.52 10.86
C GLU A 33 4.85 -0.06 10.41
N PHE A 34 5.09 0.22 9.13
CA PHE A 34 4.94 1.57 8.59
C PHE A 34 3.49 2.06 8.66
N TYR A 35 2.53 1.21 8.29
CA TYR A 35 1.11 1.47 8.43
C TYR A 35 0.72 1.77 9.89
N GLU A 36 1.13 0.93 10.83
CA GLU A 36 0.81 1.13 12.26
C GLU A 36 1.40 2.44 12.80
N ARG A 37 2.60 2.83 12.36
CA ARG A 37 3.19 4.14 12.70
C ARG A 37 2.36 5.29 12.15
N MET A 38 1.98 5.26 10.87
CA MET A 38 1.13 6.31 10.27
C MET A 38 -0.22 6.43 10.99
N LYS A 39 -0.85 5.30 11.30
CA LYS A 39 -2.10 5.23 12.05
C LYS A 39 -1.95 5.83 13.46
N LYS A 40 -0.87 5.49 14.17
CA LYS A 40 -0.55 6.06 15.49
C LYS A 40 -0.33 7.57 15.43
N ASP A 41 0.32 8.05 14.37
CA ASP A 41 0.58 9.46 14.12
C ASP A 41 -0.67 10.22 13.61
N GLY A 42 -1.76 9.50 13.27
CA GLY A 42 -2.99 10.08 12.75
C GLY A 42 -2.88 10.64 11.33
N VAL A 43 -1.95 10.13 10.53
CA VAL A 43 -1.70 10.61 9.15
C VAL A 43 -2.09 9.56 8.12
N GLU A 44 -2.71 10.00 7.02
CA GLU A 44 -3.12 9.13 5.92
C GLU A 44 -2.19 9.25 4.69
N SER A 45 -1.30 10.25 4.66
CA SER A 45 -0.24 10.38 3.65
C SER A 45 1.05 10.90 4.27
N LYS A 46 2.19 10.45 3.76
CA LYS A 46 3.52 10.84 4.21
C LYS A 46 4.49 10.91 3.04
N GLN A 47 5.22 12.01 2.97
CA GLN A 47 6.33 12.18 2.04
C GLN A 47 7.64 11.80 2.73
N LEU A 48 8.48 11.08 2.02
CA LEU A 48 9.78 10.61 2.47
C LEU A 48 10.85 11.03 1.46
N ASN A 49 12.08 11.15 1.95
CA ASN A 49 13.26 11.19 1.12
C ASN A 49 14.11 9.95 1.45
N ILE A 50 14.24 9.04 0.48
CA ILE A 50 15.00 7.80 0.62
C ILE A 50 16.16 7.87 -0.37
N GLU A 51 17.38 8.03 0.15
CA GLU A 51 18.59 8.14 -0.68
C GLU A 51 18.54 9.26 -1.74
N GLY A 52 17.86 10.37 -1.41
CA GLY A 52 17.67 11.49 -2.33
C GLY A 52 16.42 11.38 -3.21
N LEU A 53 15.76 10.21 -3.25
CA LEU A 53 14.53 9.99 -4.01
C LEU A 53 13.31 10.47 -3.24
N TYR A 54 12.40 11.14 -3.94
CA TYR A 54 11.08 11.46 -3.44
C TYR A 54 10.20 10.21 -3.42
N VAL A 55 9.60 9.91 -2.27
CA VAL A 55 8.63 8.83 -2.09
C VAL A 55 7.39 9.34 -1.37
N GLU A 56 6.22 9.14 -1.96
CA GLU A 56 4.92 9.41 -1.37
C GLU A 56 4.26 8.09 -0.96
N VAL A 57 3.86 7.99 0.30
CA VAL A 57 3.14 6.84 0.86
C VAL A 57 1.76 7.31 1.29
N THR A 58 0.70 6.69 0.75
CA THR A 58 -0.69 7.02 1.10
C THR A 58 -1.45 5.77 1.53
N ILE A 59 -2.19 5.85 2.63
CA ILE A 59 -3.14 4.80 3.05
C ILE A 59 -4.37 4.87 2.13
N LYS A 60 -4.71 3.75 1.52
CA LYS A 60 -5.95 3.58 0.74
C LYS A 60 -6.81 2.52 1.38
N ARG A 61 -8.11 2.80 1.48
CA ARG A 61 -9.11 1.90 2.05
C ARG A 61 -10.16 1.62 0.99
N PHE A 62 -10.41 0.35 0.75
CA PHE A 62 -11.43 -0.11 -0.18
C PHE A 62 -12.50 -0.88 0.59
N GLY A 63 -13.67 -1.07 -0.04
CA GLY A 63 -14.70 -1.97 0.48
C GLY A 63 -14.25 -3.44 0.41
N ALA A 64 -15.22 -4.36 0.34
CA ALA A 64 -14.88 -5.74 0.02
C ALA A 64 -14.26 -5.80 -1.39
N VAL A 65 -13.04 -6.33 -1.46
CA VAL A 65 -12.34 -6.62 -2.69
C VAL A 65 -12.04 -8.12 -2.70
N ASP A 66 -12.21 -8.77 -3.84
CA ASP A 66 -11.85 -10.17 -4.03
C ASP A 66 -10.33 -10.30 -4.20
N ASP A 67 -9.67 -11.06 -3.33
CA ASP A 67 -8.23 -11.29 -3.39
C ASP A 67 -7.80 -11.87 -4.75
N LYS A 68 -8.64 -12.72 -5.37
CA LYS A 68 -8.36 -13.25 -6.71
C LYS A 68 -8.40 -12.17 -7.79
N PHE A 69 -9.27 -11.18 -7.61
CA PHE A 69 -9.34 -10.04 -8.51
C PHE A 69 -8.10 -9.15 -8.36
N LEU A 70 -7.59 -8.95 -7.13
CA LEU A 70 -6.34 -8.21 -6.90
C LEU A 70 -5.15 -8.90 -7.54
N ASP A 71 -5.03 -10.22 -7.36
CA ASP A 71 -3.95 -11.00 -7.97
C ASP A 71 -4.02 -10.96 -9.50
N PHE A 72 -5.24 -11.03 -10.05
CA PHE A 72 -5.45 -10.86 -11.49
C PHE A 72 -5.00 -9.47 -11.97
N ILE A 73 -5.37 -8.40 -11.25
CA ILE A 73 -4.97 -7.04 -11.62
C ILE A 73 -3.45 -6.89 -11.59
N ARG A 74 -2.82 -7.34 -10.50
CA ARG A 74 -1.36 -7.29 -10.32
C ARG A 74 -0.62 -8.08 -11.39
N GLY A 75 -1.08 -9.28 -11.70
CA GLY A 75 -0.42 -10.16 -12.66
C GLY A 75 -0.66 -9.81 -14.12
N SER A 76 -1.75 -9.10 -14.43
CA SER A 76 -2.17 -8.88 -15.83
C SER A 76 -1.99 -7.44 -16.32
N PHE A 77 -1.92 -6.46 -15.42
CA PHE A 77 -1.92 -5.04 -15.80
C PHE A 77 -0.78 -4.22 -15.22
N ILE A 78 -0.07 -4.70 -14.20
CA ILE A 78 1.05 -3.96 -13.61
C ILE A 78 2.35 -4.49 -14.23
N ASP A 79 3.02 -3.65 -15.00
CA ASP A 79 4.35 -3.98 -15.53
C ASP A 79 5.38 -4.06 -14.39
N TYR A 80 6.33 -4.99 -14.50
CA TYR A 80 7.36 -5.19 -13.49
C TYR A 80 8.22 -3.94 -13.30
N ASP A 81 8.53 -3.21 -14.38
CA ASP A 81 9.31 -1.97 -14.29
C ASP A 81 8.50 -0.83 -13.67
N GLU A 82 7.20 -0.76 -13.93
CA GLU A 82 6.30 0.21 -13.28
C GLU A 82 6.15 -0.11 -11.77
N ALA A 83 6.09 -1.40 -11.41
CA ALA A 83 6.00 -1.86 -10.03
C ALA A 83 7.19 -1.47 -9.13
N LYS A 84 8.35 -1.17 -9.73
CA LYS A 84 9.52 -0.66 -8.98
C LYS A 84 9.33 0.80 -8.56
N THR A 85 8.57 1.56 -9.32
CA THR A 85 8.31 2.99 -9.07
C THR A 85 7.03 3.18 -8.27
N GLU A 86 5.97 2.43 -8.58
CA GLU A 86 4.66 2.53 -7.96
C GLU A 86 4.11 1.14 -7.58
N LYS A 87 3.77 0.94 -6.30
CA LYS A 87 3.31 -0.37 -5.79
C LYS A 87 2.27 -0.22 -4.69
N PHE A 88 1.44 -1.26 -4.55
CA PHE A 88 0.47 -1.39 -3.46
C PHE A 88 0.86 -2.52 -2.51
N PHE A 89 1.12 -2.19 -1.25
CA PHE A 89 1.41 -3.13 -0.18
C PHE A 89 0.15 -3.36 0.65
N ILE A 90 -0.34 -4.60 0.73
CA ILE A 90 -1.55 -4.91 1.51
C ILE A 90 -1.18 -4.97 2.98
N VAL A 91 -1.97 -4.30 3.81
CA VAL A 91 -1.79 -4.24 5.27
C VAL A 91 -3.13 -4.49 5.96
N TYR A 92 -3.08 -4.78 7.26
CA TYR A 92 -4.25 -5.17 8.03
C TYR A 92 -4.37 -4.34 9.31
N ASP A 93 -5.58 -4.00 9.74
CA ASP A 93 -5.78 -3.49 11.10
C ASP A 93 -5.55 -4.64 12.10
N LYS A 94 -4.48 -4.54 12.89
CA LYS A 94 -4.23 -5.43 14.04
C LYS A 94 -5.03 -5.01 15.26
#